data_AF-A0A0G0XBB1-F1
#
_entry.id   AF-A0A0G0XBB1-F1
#
_cell.length_a   1.000
_cell.length_b   1.000
_cell.length_c   1.000
_cell.angle_alpha   90.00
_cell.angle_beta   90.00
_cell.angle_gamma   90.00
#
_symmetry.space_group_name_H-M   'P 1'
#
loop_
_entity.id
_entity.type
_entity.pdbx_description
1 polymer ?
#
loop_
_entity_poly.entity_id
_entity_poly.type
_entity_poly.pdbx_seq_one_letter_code
_entity_poly.pdbx_strand_id
1 'polypeptide(L)'
;MRDPSLTLYLPEQTILEFKRNRESKIADAIKTLSEQKIPDSFPQMCKDYPEYKTLKDSIAAFQDAKAKIMKKLQKDVNEKTLKADQIISELFKSATKIPQSPSIIKSAKDRFDLGNPPGKKGSYGDAINWTSLLEKVPDGEELHIVARDKDYISAIDGTSLSEFLYDEWVDKKRSKVFLYGSLSDFFKQHFPNIKLATELEKRIAINKLVNSGSFASTHKAIERLSSYTDFTDKEVEEITEAAIENDQINSIIQDEDVSRFINYVIRGREKSIHPEKLQKLKNLLHVELEYEDVKDILEENDLPF
;
A
#
# COMPACT_ATOMS: atom_id res chain seq x y z
N MET A 1 2.81 22.25 -5.48
CA MET A 1 3.32 22.90 -6.71
C MET A 1 3.12 21.92 -7.86
N ARG A 2 2.57 22.34 -9.00
CA ARG A 2 2.52 21.48 -10.19
C ARG A 2 3.92 21.41 -10.78
N ASP A 3 4.42 20.22 -11.06
CA ASP A 3 5.63 20.08 -11.87
C ASP A 3 5.26 20.50 -13.30
N PRO A 4 5.91 21.52 -13.89
CA PRO A 4 5.61 21.97 -15.24
C PRO A 4 5.87 20.90 -16.31
N SER A 5 6.57 19.81 -15.98
CA SER A 5 6.84 18.70 -16.91
C SER A 5 5.75 17.62 -16.94
N LEU A 6 4.77 17.64 -16.01
CA LEU A 6 3.78 16.57 -15.89
C LEU A 6 2.34 17.09 -16.02
N THR A 7 1.61 16.55 -17.00
CA THR A 7 0.18 16.80 -17.18
C THR A 7 -0.64 15.54 -16.88
N LEU A 8 -1.52 15.60 -15.89
CA LEU A 8 -2.48 14.53 -15.61
C LEU A 8 -3.70 14.67 -16.54
N TYR A 9 -3.78 13.83 -17.57
CA TYR A 9 -4.98 13.68 -18.38
C TYR A 9 -5.97 12.74 -17.70
N LEU A 10 -7.23 13.15 -17.61
CA LEU A 10 -8.27 12.38 -16.94
C LEU A 10 -9.55 12.32 -17.80
N PRO A 11 -9.79 11.21 -18.50
CA PRO A 11 -11.06 10.97 -19.18
C PRO A 11 -12.26 11.08 -18.23
N GLU A 12 -13.33 11.72 -18.69
CA GLU A 12 -14.57 11.84 -17.93
C GLU A 12 -15.16 10.46 -17.59
N GLN A 13 -14.98 9.47 -18.46
CA GLN A 13 -15.38 8.10 -18.19
C GLN A 13 -14.75 7.53 -16.90
N THR A 14 -13.46 7.75 -16.67
CA THR A 14 -12.78 7.37 -15.40
C THR A 14 -13.41 8.07 -14.18
N ILE A 15 -13.78 9.34 -14.31
CA ILE A 15 -14.43 10.10 -13.23
C ILE A 15 -15.81 9.51 -12.91
N LEU A 16 -16.57 9.16 -13.94
CA LEU A 16 -17.89 8.56 -13.79
C LEU A 16 -17.80 7.14 -13.20
N GLU A 17 -16.82 6.34 -13.61
CA GLU A 17 -16.55 5.02 -13.04
C GLU A 17 -16.20 5.11 -11.56
N PHE A 18 -15.31 6.04 -11.17
CA PHE A 18 -15.02 6.31 -9.78
C PHE A 18 -16.28 6.63 -8.98
N LYS A 19 -17.13 7.54 -9.48
CA LYS A 19 -18.37 7.93 -8.81
C LYS A 19 -19.34 6.76 -8.66
N ARG A 20 -19.52 5.92 -9.69
CA ARG A 20 -20.39 4.74 -9.65
C ARG A 20 -19.89 3.68 -8.67
N ASN A 21 -18.58 3.46 -8.62
CA ASN A 21 -17.98 2.40 -7.82
C ASN A 21 -17.74 2.79 -6.37
N ARG A 22 -17.67 4.10 -6.05
CA ARG A 22 -17.33 4.57 -4.70
C ARG A 22 -18.22 3.97 -3.62
N GLU A 23 -19.53 4.04 -3.79
CA GLU A 23 -20.49 3.61 -2.77
C GLU A 23 -20.39 2.12 -2.49
N SER A 24 -20.41 1.29 -3.54
CA SER A 24 -20.31 -0.17 -3.39
C SER A 24 -18.98 -0.59 -2.76
N LYS A 25 -17.86 0.04 -3.15
CA LYS A 25 -16.54 -0.27 -2.55
C LYS A 25 -16.44 0.11 -1.09
N ILE A 26 -17.04 1.23 -0.70
CA ILE A 26 -17.12 1.61 0.72
C ILE A 26 -18.02 0.63 1.48
N ALA A 27 -19.17 0.25 0.92
CA ALA A 27 -20.08 -0.72 1.52
C ALA A 27 -19.40 -2.08 1.75
N ASP A 28 -18.64 -2.59 0.77
CA ASP A 28 -17.86 -3.82 0.89
C ASP A 28 -16.85 -3.76 2.05
N ALA A 29 -16.13 -2.63 2.18
CA ALA A 29 -15.17 -2.41 3.26
C ALA A 29 -15.84 -2.33 4.64
N ILE A 30 -16.96 -1.61 4.74
CA ILE A 30 -17.76 -1.50 5.97
C ILE A 30 -18.30 -2.88 6.38
N LYS A 31 -18.81 -3.65 5.42
CA LYS A 31 -19.29 -5.01 5.65
C LYS A 31 -18.18 -5.93 6.16
N THR A 32 -16.99 -5.85 5.56
CA THR A 32 -15.83 -6.62 6.01
C THR A 32 -15.47 -6.30 7.47
N LEU A 33 -15.48 -5.03 7.85
CA LEU A 33 -15.21 -4.61 9.23
C LEU A 33 -16.33 -5.07 10.18
N SER A 34 -17.60 -4.96 9.77
CA SER A 34 -18.73 -5.34 10.62
C SER A 34 -18.76 -6.84 10.90
N GLU A 35 -18.49 -7.68 9.88
CA GLU A 35 -18.53 -9.15 9.94
C GLU A 35 -17.37 -9.80 10.70
N GLN A 36 -16.36 -9.03 11.13
CA GLN A 36 -15.29 -9.55 12.00
C GLN A 36 -15.88 -10.14 13.29
N LYS A 37 -15.80 -11.47 13.41
CA LYS A 37 -16.29 -12.23 14.56
C LYS A 37 -15.29 -12.15 15.71
N ILE A 38 -15.81 -11.98 16.91
CA ILE A 38 -15.07 -12.12 18.16
C ILE A 38 -15.74 -13.23 18.96
N PRO A 39 -14.99 -14.09 19.67
CA PRO A 39 -15.60 -15.07 20.54
C PRO A 39 -16.38 -14.40 21.68
N ASP A 40 -17.69 -14.65 21.72
CA ASP A 40 -18.58 -14.10 22.75
C ASP A 40 -18.74 -15.04 23.97
N SER A 41 -18.34 -16.31 23.81
CA SER A 41 -18.42 -17.35 24.83
C SER A 41 -17.12 -18.12 24.94
N PHE A 42 -16.80 -18.53 26.17
CA PHE A 42 -15.60 -19.28 26.50
C PHE A 42 -15.99 -20.49 27.36
N PRO A 43 -15.24 -21.61 27.28
CA PRO A 43 -15.40 -22.73 28.19
C PRO A 43 -15.36 -22.29 29.66
N GLN A 44 -16.18 -22.91 30.50
CA GLN A 44 -16.28 -22.54 31.91
C GLN A 44 -14.93 -22.62 32.65
N MET A 45 -14.11 -23.63 32.31
CA MET A 45 -12.76 -23.82 32.85
C MET A 45 -11.80 -22.65 32.59
N CYS A 46 -12.07 -21.79 31.59
CA CYS A 46 -11.25 -20.61 31.34
C CYS A 46 -11.34 -19.58 32.48
N LYS A 47 -12.43 -19.58 33.27
CA LYS A 47 -12.64 -18.61 34.36
C LYS A 47 -11.69 -18.80 35.54
N ASP A 48 -11.05 -19.97 35.63
CA ASP A 48 -10.12 -20.29 36.71
C ASP A 48 -8.73 -19.67 36.48
N TYR A 49 -8.49 -19.11 35.29
CA TYR A 49 -7.23 -18.48 34.91
C TYR A 49 -7.29 -16.95 35.12
N PRO A 50 -6.29 -16.33 35.78
CA PRO A 50 -6.25 -14.87 35.99
C PRO A 50 -6.38 -14.04 34.70
N GLU A 51 -5.85 -14.55 33.59
CA GLU A 51 -5.85 -13.91 32.27
C GLU A 51 -7.24 -13.76 31.67
N TYR A 52 -8.22 -14.56 32.13
CA TYR A 52 -9.59 -14.52 31.64
C TYR A 52 -10.23 -13.13 31.77
N LYS A 53 -9.93 -12.42 32.88
CA LYS A 53 -10.41 -11.06 33.07
C LYS A 53 -9.82 -10.12 32.02
N THR A 54 -8.50 -10.14 31.84
CA THR A 54 -7.78 -9.34 30.85
C THR A 54 -8.30 -9.59 29.43
N LEU A 55 -8.58 -10.86 29.09
CA LEU A 55 -9.16 -11.25 27.82
C LEU A 55 -10.55 -10.62 27.61
N LYS A 56 -11.44 -10.73 28.61
CA LYS A 56 -12.79 -10.14 28.56
C LYS A 56 -12.75 -8.62 28.44
N ASP A 57 -11.87 -7.96 29.19
CA ASP A 57 -11.70 -6.51 29.15
C ASP A 57 -11.16 -6.05 27.78
N SER A 58 -10.22 -6.80 27.20
CA SER A 58 -9.69 -6.52 25.85
C SER A 58 -10.74 -6.67 24.76
N ILE A 59 -11.59 -7.69 24.85
CA ILE A 59 -12.72 -7.89 23.92
C ILE A 59 -13.71 -6.72 24.02
N ALA A 60 -14.06 -6.29 25.25
CA ALA A 60 -14.94 -5.15 25.45
C ALA A 60 -14.33 -3.85 24.89
N ALA A 61 -13.04 -3.61 25.14
CA ALA A 61 -12.32 -2.46 24.61
C ALA A 61 -12.28 -2.46 23.07
N PHE A 62 -12.01 -3.61 22.45
CA PHE A 62 -12.06 -3.75 20.99
C PHE A 62 -13.46 -3.44 20.44
N GLN A 63 -14.51 -3.99 21.05
CA GLN A 63 -15.90 -3.77 20.61
C GLN A 63 -16.29 -2.28 20.70
N ASP A 64 -15.92 -1.61 21.78
CA ASP A 64 -16.15 -0.17 21.95
C ASP A 64 -15.36 0.66 20.91
N ALA A 65 -14.08 0.37 20.70
CA ALA A 65 -13.27 1.04 19.69
C ALA A 65 -13.83 0.83 18.28
N LYS A 66 -14.22 -0.40 17.93
CA LYS A 66 -14.86 -0.74 16.65
C LYS A 66 -16.16 0.05 16.47
N ALA A 67 -17.03 0.11 17.48
CA ALA A 67 -18.27 0.86 17.41
C ALA A 67 -18.03 2.37 17.19
N LYS A 68 -17.05 2.94 17.88
CA LYS A 68 -16.64 4.35 17.70
C LYS A 68 -16.11 4.62 16.29
N ILE A 69 -15.27 3.74 15.75
CA ILE A 69 -14.78 3.82 14.37
C ILE A 69 -15.94 3.75 13.38
N MET A 70 -16.84 2.77 13.52
CA MET A 70 -18.00 2.61 12.63
C MET A 70 -18.89 3.85 12.61
N LYS A 71 -19.14 4.46 13.77
CA LYS A 71 -19.92 5.70 13.86
C LYS A 71 -19.25 6.87 13.14
N LYS A 72 -17.93 7.05 13.33
CA LYS A 72 -17.15 8.09 12.63
C LYS A 72 -17.11 7.83 11.12
N LEU A 73 -16.85 6.59 10.73
CA LEU A 73 -16.79 6.17 9.33
C LEU A 73 -18.11 6.44 8.61
N GLN A 74 -19.26 6.11 9.23
CA GLN A 74 -20.56 6.40 8.63
C GLN A 74 -20.78 7.91 8.43
N LYS A 75 -20.36 8.73 9.39
CA LYS A 75 -20.41 10.19 9.26
C LYS A 75 -19.55 10.66 8.07
N ASP A 76 -18.29 10.24 8.02
CA ASP A 76 -17.35 10.66 6.98
C ASP A 76 -17.79 10.20 5.58
N VAL A 77 -18.38 9.01 5.47
CA VAL A 77 -18.94 8.47 4.23
C VAL A 77 -20.11 9.33 3.72
N ASN A 78 -21.04 9.68 4.62
CA ASN A 78 -22.21 10.50 4.30
C ASN A 78 -21.81 11.93 3.91
N GLU A 79 -20.83 12.50 4.62
CA GLU A 79 -20.32 13.85 4.38
C GLU A 79 -19.31 13.90 3.22
N LYS A 80 -18.86 12.74 2.70
CA LYS A 80 -17.80 12.60 1.68
C LYS A 80 -16.49 13.26 2.09
N THR A 81 -16.13 13.08 3.36
CA THR A 81 -14.96 13.69 4.02
C THR A 81 -13.89 12.67 4.37
N LEU A 82 -13.96 11.44 3.84
CA LEU A 82 -12.87 10.48 4.00
C LEU A 82 -11.58 11.09 3.44
N LYS A 83 -10.45 10.77 4.07
CA LYS A 83 -9.13 11.21 3.57
C LYS A 83 -8.93 10.85 2.09
N ALA A 84 -9.41 9.68 1.67
CA ALA A 84 -9.39 9.26 0.27
C ALA A 84 -10.23 10.19 -0.64
N ASP A 85 -11.40 10.66 -0.19
CA ASP A 85 -12.22 11.60 -0.96
C ASP A 85 -11.50 12.93 -1.18
N GLN A 86 -10.83 13.44 -0.14
CA GLN A 86 -10.08 14.69 -0.21
C GLN A 86 -8.94 14.58 -1.23
N ILE A 87 -8.13 13.52 -1.13
CA ILE A 87 -7.00 13.27 -2.04
C ILE A 87 -7.48 13.15 -3.49
N ILE A 88 -8.51 12.34 -3.75
CA ILE A 88 -9.04 12.15 -5.11
C ILE A 88 -9.65 13.45 -5.65
N SER A 89 -10.34 14.22 -4.80
CA SER A 89 -10.90 15.52 -5.18
C SER A 89 -9.80 16.50 -5.60
N GLU A 90 -8.70 16.59 -4.85
CA GLU A 90 -7.53 17.40 -5.21
C GLU A 90 -6.88 16.93 -6.51
N LEU A 91 -6.69 15.61 -6.67
CA LEU A 91 -6.15 15.02 -7.88
C LEU A 91 -7.01 15.39 -9.10
N PHE A 92 -8.34 15.21 -9.01
CA PHE A 92 -9.27 15.53 -10.11
C PHE A 92 -9.37 17.03 -10.40
N LYS A 93 -9.17 17.90 -9.40
CA LYS A 93 -9.08 19.36 -9.59
C LYS A 93 -7.80 19.74 -10.33
N SER A 94 -6.72 19.00 -10.11
CA SER A 94 -5.43 19.26 -10.76
C SER A 94 -5.36 18.76 -12.20
N ALA A 95 -6.20 17.80 -12.57
CA ALA A 95 -6.18 17.11 -13.86
C ALA A 95 -6.75 17.97 -15.03
N THR A 96 -6.17 17.76 -16.20
CA THR A 96 -6.77 18.13 -17.50
C THR A 96 -7.87 17.13 -17.83
N LYS A 97 -9.12 17.52 -17.60
CA LYS A 97 -10.28 16.67 -17.84
C LYS A 97 -10.60 16.58 -19.33
N ILE A 98 -10.85 15.36 -19.81
CA ILE A 98 -11.26 15.11 -21.19
C ILE A 98 -12.76 14.77 -21.18
N PRO A 99 -13.66 15.70 -21.56
CA PRO A 99 -15.09 15.43 -21.60
C PRO A 99 -15.41 14.40 -22.69
N GLN A 100 -16.49 13.65 -22.49
CA GLN A 100 -17.00 12.79 -23.55
C GLN A 100 -17.53 13.65 -24.70
N SER A 101 -17.12 13.34 -25.92
CA SER A 101 -17.65 13.94 -27.14
C SER A 101 -18.32 12.88 -28.02
N PRO A 102 -19.23 13.28 -28.93
CA PRO A 102 -19.78 12.36 -29.92
C PRO A 102 -18.70 11.65 -30.76
N SER A 103 -17.57 12.31 -31.04
CA SER A 103 -16.44 11.71 -31.76
C SER A 103 -15.80 10.59 -30.93
N ILE A 104 -15.44 10.86 -29.67
CA ILE A 104 -14.83 9.89 -28.76
C ILE A 104 -15.74 8.67 -28.58
N ILE A 105 -17.04 8.89 -28.34
CA ILE A 105 -18.01 7.83 -28.14
C ILE A 105 -18.15 6.98 -29.40
N LYS A 106 -18.26 7.62 -30.57
CA LYS A 106 -18.36 6.89 -31.84
C LYS A 106 -17.10 6.06 -32.09
N SER A 107 -15.91 6.65 -31.98
CA SER A 107 -14.64 5.93 -32.15
C SER A 107 -14.46 4.78 -31.17
N ALA A 108 -14.95 4.93 -29.93
CA ALA A 108 -14.91 3.85 -28.94
C ALA A 108 -15.84 2.69 -29.30
N LYS A 109 -17.04 2.99 -29.82
CA LYS A 109 -17.98 1.97 -30.32
C LYS A 109 -17.42 1.27 -31.55
N ASP A 110 -16.97 2.03 -32.54
CA ASP A 110 -16.37 1.48 -33.77
C ASP A 110 -15.17 0.57 -33.43
N ARG A 111 -14.29 0.99 -32.50
CA ARG A 111 -13.19 0.17 -31.98
C ARG A 111 -13.68 -1.15 -31.39
N PHE A 112 -14.68 -1.09 -30.51
CA PHE A 112 -15.24 -2.26 -29.86
C PHE A 112 -15.88 -3.22 -30.87
N ASP A 113 -16.68 -2.69 -31.80
CA ASP A 113 -17.38 -3.47 -32.82
C ASP A 113 -16.40 -4.15 -33.80
N LEU A 114 -15.24 -3.53 -34.04
CA LEU A 114 -14.14 -4.11 -34.82
C LEU A 114 -13.28 -5.11 -34.04
N GLY A 115 -13.48 -5.25 -32.73
CA GLY A 115 -12.71 -6.15 -31.86
C GLY A 115 -11.31 -5.63 -31.51
N ASN A 116 -11.05 -4.33 -31.67
CA ASN A 116 -9.77 -3.73 -31.33
C ASN A 116 -9.70 -3.45 -29.81
N PRO A 117 -8.58 -3.79 -29.12
CA PRO A 117 -8.40 -3.45 -27.71
C PRO A 117 -8.26 -1.93 -27.49
N PRO A 118 -8.39 -1.41 -26.26
CA PRO A 118 -8.81 -2.14 -25.08
C PRO A 118 -10.34 -2.24 -25.04
N GLY A 119 -10.84 -3.37 -24.54
CA GLY A 119 -12.27 -3.58 -24.32
C GLY A 119 -12.63 -5.05 -24.20
N LYS A 120 -13.73 -5.32 -23.49
CA LYS A 120 -14.31 -6.65 -23.28
C LYS A 120 -15.82 -6.62 -23.47
N LYS A 121 -16.41 -7.77 -23.83
CA LYS A 121 -17.84 -7.89 -24.15
C LYS A 121 -18.72 -7.17 -23.13
N GLY A 122 -19.55 -6.24 -23.60
CA GLY A 122 -20.56 -5.54 -22.80
C GLY A 122 -20.11 -4.25 -22.12
N SER A 123 -18.88 -3.77 -22.33
CA SER A 123 -18.41 -2.49 -21.80
C SER A 123 -17.58 -1.70 -22.83
N TYR A 124 -17.93 -0.43 -23.01
CA TYR A 124 -17.16 0.53 -23.80
C TYR A 124 -16.21 1.37 -22.96
N GLY A 125 -16.17 1.20 -21.63
CA GLY A 125 -15.46 2.10 -20.71
C GLY A 125 -13.97 2.24 -21.07
N ASP A 126 -13.30 1.11 -21.25
CA ASP A 126 -11.88 1.07 -21.61
C ASP A 126 -11.62 1.68 -23.00
N ALA A 127 -12.47 1.36 -23.97
CA ALA A 127 -12.40 1.94 -25.31
C ALA A 127 -12.58 3.47 -25.27
N ILE A 128 -13.52 3.99 -24.47
CA ILE A 128 -13.75 5.44 -24.30
C ILE A 128 -12.54 6.10 -23.64
N ASN A 129 -11.96 5.49 -22.61
CA ASN A 129 -10.77 6.02 -21.94
C ASN A 129 -9.61 6.14 -22.94
N TRP A 130 -9.33 5.09 -23.71
CA TRP A 130 -8.24 5.11 -24.67
C TRP A 130 -8.47 6.08 -25.83
N THR A 131 -9.66 6.10 -26.44
CA THR A 131 -9.96 7.05 -27.53
C THR A 131 -9.93 8.50 -27.05
N SER A 132 -10.31 8.77 -25.79
CA SER A 132 -10.16 10.09 -25.17
C SER A 132 -8.69 10.53 -25.14
N LEU A 133 -7.78 9.62 -24.75
CA LEU A 133 -6.35 9.90 -24.70
C LEU A 133 -5.77 10.10 -26.10
N LEU A 134 -6.11 9.23 -27.05
CA LEU A 134 -5.71 9.39 -28.46
C LEU A 134 -6.21 10.72 -29.06
N GLU A 135 -7.36 11.23 -28.66
CA GLU A 135 -7.87 12.48 -29.23
C GLU A 135 -7.21 13.71 -28.59
N LYS A 136 -6.90 13.68 -27.28
CA LYS A 136 -6.54 14.91 -26.53
C LYS A 136 -5.09 15.03 -26.10
N VAL A 137 -4.34 13.94 -25.99
CA VAL A 137 -2.91 14.04 -25.69
C VAL A 137 -2.21 14.58 -26.95
N PRO A 138 -1.37 15.62 -26.85
CA PRO A 138 -0.64 16.16 -28.00
C PRO A 138 0.26 15.11 -28.64
N ASP A 139 0.47 15.25 -29.95
CA ASP A 139 1.40 14.39 -30.68
C ASP A 139 2.85 14.72 -30.26
N GLY A 140 3.71 13.72 -30.23
CA GLY A 140 5.10 13.82 -29.77
C GLY A 140 5.29 13.62 -28.26
N GLU A 141 4.23 13.75 -27.46
CA GLU A 141 4.32 13.60 -26.00
C GLU A 141 4.25 12.14 -25.54
N GLU A 142 5.13 11.77 -24.61
CA GLU A 142 5.13 10.43 -24.02
C GLU A 142 3.92 10.28 -23.08
N LEU A 143 3.24 9.13 -23.16
CA LEU A 143 2.11 8.82 -22.29
C LEU A 143 2.48 7.77 -21.25
N HIS A 144 2.21 8.06 -19.98
CA HIS A 144 2.31 7.10 -18.89
C HIS A 144 0.91 6.73 -18.38
N ILE A 145 0.51 5.48 -18.56
CA ILE A 145 -0.79 4.95 -18.12
C ILE A 145 -0.61 4.17 -16.83
N VAL A 146 -1.47 4.43 -15.85
CA VAL A 146 -1.56 3.63 -14.63
C VAL A 146 -2.82 2.79 -14.67
N ALA A 147 -2.68 1.49 -14.94
CA ALA A 147 -3.80 0.57 -15.01
C ALA A 147 -3.38 -0.88 -14.68
N ARG A 148 -4.33 -1.66 -14.15
CA ARG A 148 -4.20 -3.13 -13.98
C ARG A 148 -5.23 -3.90 -14.81
N ASP A 149 -5.91 -3.24 -15.75
CA ASP A 149 -6.90 -3.92 -16.57
C ASP A 149 -6.20 -4.78 -17.63
N LYS A 150 -6.60 -6.04 -17.70
CA LYS A 150 -6.05 -7.03 -18.64
C LYS A 150 -6.27 -6.62 -20.08
N ASP A 151 -7.27 -5.79 -20.36
CA ASP A 151 -7.56 -5.30 -21.71
C ASP A 151 -6.47 -4.34 -22.24
N TYR A 152 -5.61 -3.82 -21.35
CA TYR A 152 -4.43 -3.01 -21.70
C TYR A 152 -3.12 -3.81 -21.66
N ILE A 153 -3.10 -4.95 -20.98
CA ILE A 153 -1.87 -5.67 -20.63
C ILE A 153 -1.54 -6.71 -21.70
N SER A 154 -0.26 -6.86 -22.02
CA SER A 154 0.26 -7.89 -22.89
C SER A 154 -0.08 -9.29 -22.36
N ALA A 155 -0.65 -10.12 -23.23
CA ALA A 155 -0.94 -11.52 -22.91
C ALA A 155 0.34 -12.38 -22.78
N ILE A 156 1.49 -11.88 -23.22
CA ILE A 156 2.77 -12.62 -23.23
C ILE A 156 3.44 -12.55 -21.85
N ASP A 157 3.67 -11.35 -21.33
CA ASP A 157 4.41 -11.14 -20.09
C ASP A 157 3.51 -10.74 -18.90
N GLY A 158 2.23 -10.43 -19.14
CA GLY A 158 1.27 -10.05 -18.11
C GLY A 158 1.59 -8.74 -17.38
N THR A 159 2.51 -7.92 -17.89
CA THR A 159 2.99 -6.71 -17.22
C THR A 159 3.15 -5.50 -18.14
N SER A 160 3.57 -5.69 -19.39
CA SER A 160 3.73 -4.61 -20.37
C SER A 160 2.41 -4.21 -21.01
N LEU A 161 2.40 -3.06 -21.71
CA LEU A 161 1.27 -2.68 -22.55
C LEU A 161 1.13 -3.69 -23.71
N SER A 162 -0.10 -4.00 -24.11
CA SER A 162 -0.33 -4.84 -25.28
C SER A 162 0.28 -4.22 -26.54
N GLU A 163 0.89 -5.07 -27.38
CA GLU A 163 1.60 -4.67 -28.60
C GLU A 163 0.73 -3.81 -29.52
N PHE A 164 -0.53 -4.20 -29.71
CA PHE A 164 -1.50 -3.44 -30.52
C PHE A 164 -1.68 -1.99 -30.03
N LEU A 165 -1.79 -1.78 -28.71
CA LEU A 165 -1.98 -0.43 -28.15
C LEU A 165 -0.70 0.38 -28.21
N TYR A 166 0.45 -0.27 -28.02
CA TYR A 166 1.75 0.36 -28.16
C TYR A 166 1.95 0.86 -29.60
N ASP A 167 1.76 -0.01 -30.59
CA ASP A 167 1.94 0.31 -32.00
C ASP A 167 0.96 1.39 -32.45
N GLU A 168 -0.32 1.29 -32.05
CA GLU A 168 -1.31 2.32 -32.38
C GLU A 168 -0.90 3.70 -31.84
N TRP A 169 -0.37 3.75 -30.61
CA TRP A 169 0.10 5.00 -30.02
C TRP A 169 1.31 5.54 -30.78
N VAL A 170 2.31 4.70 -31.05
CA VAL A 170 3.51 5.09 -31.79
C VAL A 170 3.15 5.64 -33.18
N ASP A 171 2.24 4.98 -33.89
CA ASP A 171 1.82 5.38 -35.22
C ASP A 171 1.03 6.69 -35.22
N LYS A 172 0.05 6.83 -34.31
CA LYS A 172 -0.84 8.00 -34.28
C LYS A 172 -0.23 9.21 -33.59
N LYS A 173 0.56 8.98 -32.53
CA LYS A 173 1.11 10.03 -31.67
C LYS A 173 2.58 10.27 -31.87
N ARG A 174 3.28 9.45 -32.67
CA ARG A 174 4.71 9.63 -32.96
C ARG A 174 5.54 9.71 -31.67
N SER A 175 5.11 9.00 -30.64
CA SER A 175 5.74 8.98 -29.31
C SER A 175 5.51 7.64 -28.63
N LYS A 176 6.10 7.45 -27.44
CA LYS A 176 6.01 6.21 -26.67
C LYS A 176 4.86 6.25 -25.67
N VAL A 177 4.39 5.07 -25.32
CA VAL A 177 3.43 4.85 -24.23
C VAL A 177 3.97 3.79 -23.28
N PHE A 178 3.79 4.03 -21.99
CA PHE A 178 4.26 3.17 -20.90
C PHE A 178 3.09 2.78 -20.01
N LEU A 179 3.11 1.55 -19.51
CA LEU A 179 2.09 1.03 -18.60
C LEU A 179 2.68 0.76 -17.21
N TYR A 180 1.94 1.17 -16.17
CA TYR A 180 2.28 0.98 -14.78
C TYR A 180 1.13 0.28 -14.04
N GLY A 181 1.45 -0.72 -13.23
CA GLY A 181 0.47 -1.42 -12.42
C GLY A 181 -0.07 -0.59 -11.25
N SER A 182 0.62 0.47 -10.82
CA SER A 182 0.16 1.34 -9.75
C SER A 182 0.79 2.74 -9.82
N LEU A 183 0.16 3.70 -9.13
CA LEU A 183 0.72 5.03 -8.97
C LEU A 183 2.09 4.98 -8.26
N SER A 184 2.27 4.04 -7.33
CA SER A 184 3.55 3.85 -6.64
C SER A 184 4.65 3.41 -7.60
N ASP A 185 4.37 2.50 -8.53
CA ASP A 185 5.36 2.05 -9.53
C ASP A 185 5.79 3.22 -10.43
N PHE A 186 4.82 4.04 -10.85
CA PHE A 186 5.09 5.26 -11.62
C PHE A 186 5.96 6.26 -10.83
N PHE A 187 5.58 6.57 -9.58
CA PHE A 187 6.33 7.51 -8.75
C PHE A 187 7.74 7.01 -8.41
N LYS A 188 7.92 5.72 -8.14
CA LYS A 188 9.26 5.15 -7.91
C LYS A 188 10.20 5.38 -9.09
N GLN A 189 9.71 5.22 -10.31
CA GLN A 189 10.54 5.36 -11.50
C GLN A 189 10.84 6.82 -11.85
N HIS A 190 9.83 7.70 -11.81
CA HIS A 190 9.95 9.08 -12.34
C HIS A 190 10.13 10.13 -11.26
N PHE A 191 9.72 9.82 -10.03
CA PHE A 191 9.75 10.74 -8.90
C PHE A 191 10.21 10.02 -7.62
N PRO A 192 11.40 9.38 -7.61
CA PRO A 192 11.85 8.56 -6.48
C PRO A 192 11.94 9.35 -5.16
N ASN A 193 12.03 10.68 -5.26
CA ASN A 193 12.07 11.60 -4.13
C ASN A 193 10.68 11.94 -3.55
N ILE A 194 9.57 11.53 -4.20
CA ILE A 194 8.21 11.63 -3.63
C ILE A 194 8.08 10.56 -2.55
N LYS A 195 8.51 10.94 -1.34
CA LYS A 195 8.47 10.11 -0.13
C LYS A 195 7.10 9.46 0.11
N LEU A 196 5.98 10.09 -0.23
CA LEU A 196 4.66 9.62 0.22
C LEU A 196 4.27 8.22 -0.33
N ALA A 197 4.63 7.90 -1.57
CA ALA A 197 4.29 6.61 -2.18
C ALA A 197 5.24 5.49 -1.70
N THR A 198 6.53 5.82 -1.61
CA THR A 198 7.55 4.91 -1.06
C THR A 198 7.31 4.64 0.42
N GLU A 199 6.95 5.66 1.21
CA GLU A 199 6.55 5.53 2.62
C GLU A 199 5.28 4.70 2.79
N LEU A 200 4.27 4.86 1.92
CA LEU A 200 3.05 4.05 1.99
C LEU A 200 3.34 2.58 1.69
N GLU A 201 4.17 2.29 0.70
CA GLU A 201 4.56 0.91 0.39
C GLU A 201 5.45 0.30 1.46
N LYS A 202 6.41 1.07 1.98
CA LYS A 202 7.21 0.69 3.14
C LYS A 202 6.29 0.35 4.30
N ARG A 203 5.27 1.17 4.56
CA ARG A 203 4.25 0.91 5.58
C ARG A 203 3.44 -0.36 5.34
N ILE A 204 3.00 -0.61 4.10
CA ILE A 204 2.29 -1.85 3.76
C ILE A 204 3.20 -3.07 3.97
N ALA A 205 4.48 -2.96 3.62
CA ALA A 205 5.45 -4.03 3.79
C ALA A 205 5.76 -4.30 5.27
N ILE A 206 5.91 -3.25 6.10
CA ILE A 206 6.06 -3.36 7.56
C ILE A 206 4.83 -4.06 8.15
N ASN A 207 3.61 -3.63 7.80
CA ASN A 207 2.39 -4.28 8.30
C ASN A 207 2.31 -5.77 7.91
N LYS A 208 2.78 -6.14 6.72
CA LYS A 208 2.84 -7.55 6.29
C LYS A 208 3.89 -8.35 7.04
N LEU A 209 5.03 -7.75 7.39
CA LEU A 209 6.04 -8.39 8.23
C LEU A 209 5.48 -8.61 9.64
N VAL A 210 5.00 -7.54 10.29
CA VAL A 210 4.46 -7.57 11.67
C VAL A 210 3.36 -8.62 11.82
N ASN A 211 2.45 -8.72 10.84
CA ASN A 211 1.33 -9.66 10.84
C ASN A 211 1.61 -10.94 10.03
N SER A 212 2.88 -11.29 9.82
CA SER A 212 3.24 -12.48 9.04
C SER A 212 2.71 -13.74 9.72
N GLY A 213 2.02 -14.59 8.94
CA GLY A 213 1.43 -15.85 9.39
C GLY A 213 2.15 -17.10 8.87
N SER A 214 3.28 -16.92 8.17
CA SER A 214 4.09 -18.03 7.63
C SER A 214 5.51 -17.58 7.34
N PHE A 215 6.48 -18.51 7.31
CA PHE A 215 7.86 -18.21 6.92
C PHE A 215 7.94 -17.58 5.51
N ALA A 216 7.17 -18.11 4.55
CA ALA A 216 7.13 -17.59 3.19
C ALA A 216 6.64 -16.12 3.12
N SER A 217 5.64 -15.74 3.93
CA SER A 217 5.20 -14.35 4.02
C SER A 217 6.22 -13.45 4.70
N THR A 218 6.98 -13.97 5.67
CA THR A 218 8.08 -13.26 6.34
C THR A 218 9.18 -12.91 5.35
N HIS A 219 9.72 -13.90 4.63
CA HIS A 219 10.78 -13.66 3.63
C HIS A 219 10.33 -12.68 2.54
N LYS A 220 9.11 -12.83 2.03
CA LYS A 220 8.57 -11.91 1.01
C LYS A 220 8.42 -10.47 1.52
N ALA A 221 8.05 -10.31 2.79
CA ALA A 221 7.98 -8.98 3.39
C ALA A 221 9.38 -8.38 3.58
N ILE A 222 10.35 -9.17 4.05
CA ILE A 222 11.74 -8.76 4.24
C ILE A 222 12.43 -8.43 2.92
N GLU A 223 12.23 -9.23 1.87
CA GLU A 223 12.73 -8.95 0.51
C GLU A 223 12.26 -7.56 0.04
N ARG A 224 10.96 -7.26 0.23
CA ARG A 224 10.42 -5.96 -0.15
C ARG A 224 10.98 -4.83 0.72
N LEU A 225 11.14 -5.06 2.02
CA LEU A 225 11.68 -4.08 2.97
C LEU A 225 13.18 -3.81 2.79
N SER A 226 13.94 -4.79 2.30
CA SER A 226 15.38 -4.68 2.08
C SER A 226 15.74 -3.69 0.96
N SER A 227 14.76 -3.27 0.15
CA SER A 227 14.92 -2.21 -0.85
C SER A 227 14.91 -0.78 -0.27
N TYR A 228 14.58 -0.62 1.02
CA TYR A 228 14.52 0.69 1.69
C TYR A 228 15.73 0.90 2.58
N THR A 229 16.32 2.10 2.51
CA THR A 229 17.52 2.43 3.28
C THR A 229 17.22 3.17 4.58
N ASP A 230 16.04 3.78 4.71
CA ASP A 230 15.66 4.62 5.83
C ASP A 230 14.41 4.10 6.56
N PHE A 231 14.50 4.09 7.89
CA PHE A 231 13.43 3.74 8.81
C PHE A 231 13.33 4.82 9.88
N THR A 232 12.12 5.27 10.17
CA THR A 232 11.83 6.14 11.31
C THR A 232 11.94 5.37 12.61
N ASP A 233 12.19 6.06 13.73
CA ASP A 233 12.29 5.42 15.06
C ASP A 233 11.09 4.53 15.39
N LYS A 234 9.89 4.99 15.01
CA LYS A 234 8.66 4.21 15.17
C LYS A 234 8.67 2.92 14.34
N GLU A 235 9.20 2.95 13.12
CA GLU A 235 9.32 1.77 12.26
C GLU A 235 10.33 0.78 12.79
N VAL A 236 11.46 1.28 13.29
CA VAL A 236 12.50 0.46 13.93
C VAL A 236 11.90 -0.26 15.14
N GLU A 237 11.16 0.45 15.99
CA GLU A 237 10.49 -0.14 17.16
C GLU A 237 9.45 -1.19 16.75
N GLU A 238 8.58 -0.90 15.77
CA GLU A 238 7.58 -1.85 15.26
C GLU A 238 8.22 -3.14 14.69
N ILE A 239 9.31 -3.01 13.93
CA ILE A 239 10.04 -4.15 13.36
C ILE A 239 10.73 -4.95 14.47
N THR A 240 11.33 -4.25 15.44
CA THR A 240 12.01 -4.87 16.59
C THR A 240 11.03 -5.67 17.43
N GLU A 241 9.87 -5.09 17.75
CA GLU A 241 8.80 -5.77 18.49
C GLU A 241 8.30 -7.00 17.73
N ALA A 242 8.06 -6.89 16.43
CA ALA A 242 7.66 -8.03 15.61
C ALA A 242 8.71 -9.16 15.59
N ALA A 243 10.00 -8.84 15.52
CA ALA A 243 11.06 -9.86 15.57
C ALA A 243 11.11 -10.62 16.91
N ILE A 244 10.68 -9.96 17.99
CA ILE A 244 10.66 -10.53 19.34
C ILE A 244 9.36 -11.31 19.61
N GLU A 245 8.23 -10.80 19.15
CA GLU A 245 6.89 -11.26 19.58
C GLU A 245 6.14 -12.09 18.52
N ASN A 246 6.47 -11.94 17.24
CA ASN A 246 5.85 -12.76 16.20
C ASN A 246 6.57 -14.11 16.10
N ASP A 247 5.89 -15.19 16.47
CA ASP A 247 6.43 -16.56 16.45
C ASP A 247 7.04 -16.95 15.11
N GLN A 248 6.44 -16.51 13.99
CA GLN A 248 6.93 -16.86 12.66
C GLN A 248 8.25 -16.17 12.34
N ILE A 249 8.45 -14.93 12.79
CA ILE A 249 9.71 -14.20 12.60
C ILE A 249 10.75 -14.72 13.58
N ASN A 250 10.38 -14.87 14.85
CA ASN A 250 11.27 -15.31 15.91
C ASN A 250 11.87 -16.70 15.60
N SER A 251 11.04 -17.63 15.09
CA SER A 251 11.47 -18.99 14.75
C SER A 251 12.56 -19.06 13.67
N ILE A 252 12.60 -18.07 12.79
CA ILE A 252 13.53 -18.01 11.64
C ILE A 252 14.47 -16.81 11.73
N ILE A 253 14.62 -16.20 12.91
CA ILE A 253 15.40 -14.97 13.07
C ILE A 253 16.89 -15.15 12.70
N GLN A 254 17.36 -16.39 12.70
CA GLN A 254 18.70 -16.81 12.33
C GLN A 254 18.87 -17.11 10.82
N ASP A 255 17.78 -17.11 10.04
CA ASP A 255 17.88 -17.24 8.59
C ASP A 255 18.66 -16.06 8.01
N GLU A 256 19.49 -16.33 7.00
CA GLU A 256 20.51 -15.39 6.54
C GLU A 256 19.96 -14.03 6.10
N ASP A 257 18.84 -14.03 5.37
CA ASP A 257 18.17 -12.80 4.93
C ASP A 257 17.47 -12.08 6.08
N VAL A 258 16.85 -12.84 7.00
CA VAL A 258 16.13 -12.32 8.16
C VAL A 258 17.10 -11.66 9.14
N SER A 259 18.12 -12.39 9.60
CA SER A 259 19.15 -11.88 10.52
C SER A 259 19.86 -10.66 9.94
N ARG A 260 20.22 -10.69 8.65
CA ARG A 260 20.84 -9.55 7.96
C ARG A 260 19.94 -8.33 7.96
N PHE A 261 18.66 -8.50 7.63
CA PHE A 261 17.71 -7.41 7.59
C PHE A 261 17.45 -6.81 8.97
N ILE A 262 17.21 -7.64 9.99
CA ILE A 262 16.96 -7.15 11.36
C ILE A 262 18.19 -6.41 11.90
N ASN A 263 19.39 -6.95 11.71
CA ASN A 263 20.63 -6.26 12.06
C ASN A 263 20.77 -4.91 11.33
N TYR A 264 20.42 -4.85 10.04
CA TYR A 264 20.43 -3.61 9.27
C TYR A 264 19.45 -2.55 9.83
N VAL A 265 18.27 -2.98 10.29
CA VAL A 265 17.26 -2.08 10.85
C VAL A 265 17.70 -1.47 12.18
N ILE A 266 18.35 -2.25 13.05
CA ILE A 266 18.75 -1.77 14.39
C ILE A 266 20.10 -1.03 14.40
N ARG A 267 21.01 -1.36 13.48
CA ARG A 267 22.38 -0.84 13.49
C ARG A 267 22.41 0.69 13.36
N GLY A 268 23.06 1.35 14.31
CA GLY A 268 23.14 2.81 14.40
C GLY A 268 21.86 3.50 14.88
N ARG A 269 20.85 2.71 15.30
CA ARG A 269 19.55 3.17 15.81
C ARG A 269 19.23 2.57 17.18
N GLU A 270 20.21 2.00 17.85
CA GLU A 270 20.10 1.28 19.12
C GLU A 270 19.46 2.14 20.21
N LYS A 271 19.81 3.44 20.26
CA LYS A 271 19.29 4.41 21.23
C LYS A 271 17.79 4.70 21.08
N SER A 272 17.21 4.37 19.93
CA SER A 272 15.77 4.56 19.65
C SER A 272 14.90 3.38 20.07
N ILE A 273 15.53 2.26 20.48
CA ILE A 273 14.88 1.01 20.88
C ILE A 273 14.90 0.91 22.40
N HIS A 274 13.81 0.41 22.99
CA HIS A 274 13.78 0.16 24.44
C HIS A 274 14.92 -0.80 24.86
N PRO A 275 15.74 -0.49 25.89
CA PRO A 275 16.94 -1.27 26.22
C PRO A 275 16.69 -2.77 26.42
N GLU A 276 15.61 -3.13 27.10
CA GLU A 276 15.24 -4.54 27.33
C GLU A 276 14.91 -5.28 26.02
N LYS A 277 14.22 -4.61 25.08
CA LYS A 277 13.89 -5.18 23.77
C LYS A 277 15.15 -5.34 22.92
N LEU A 278 16.03 -4.33 22.94
CA LEU A 278 17.31 -4.38 22.24
C LEU A 278 18.17 -5.56 22.75
N GLN A 279 18.27 -5.74 24.07
CA GLN A 279 19.02 -6.84 24.66
C GLN A 279 18.45 -8.21 24.25
N LYS A 280 17.12 -8.36 24.33
CA LYS A 280 16.44 -9.59 23.90
C LYS A 280 16.69 -9.88 22.41
N LEU A 281 16.64 -8.86 21.57
CA LEU A 281 16.88 -8.99 20.14
C LEU A 281 18.34 -9.35 19.82
N LYS A 282 19.33 -8.68 20.46
CA LYS A 282 20.76 -9.01 20.32
C LYS A 282 21.05 -10.46 20.70
N ASN A 283 20.45 -10.95 21.80
CA ASN A 283 20.55 -12.35 22.22
C ASN A 283 19.99 -13.32 21.17
N LEU A 284 18.82 -12.99 20.61
CA LEU A 284 18.19 -13.79 19.56
C LEU A 284 18.99 -13.83 18.27
N LEU A 285 19.74 -12.76 17.94
CA LEU A 285 20.59 -12.64 16.75
C LEU A 285 22.00 -13.21 16.94
N HIS A 286 22.36 -13.63 18.16
CA HIS A 286 23.72 -14.07 18.51
C HIS A 286 24.81 -13.02 18.24
N VAL A 287 24.48 -11.74 18.42
CA VAL A 287 25.43 -10.63 18.29
C VAL A 287 26.07 -10.37 19.66
N GLU A 288 27.40 -10.47 19.75
CA GLU A 288 28.14 -10.16 20.99
C GLU A 288 27.91 -8.69 21.38
N LEU A 289 27.69 -8.44 22.68
CA LEU A 289 27.65 -7.09 23.23
C LEU A 289 29.07 -6.51 23.19
N GLU A 290 29.29 -5.45 22.40
CA GLU A 290 30.50 -4.64 22.58
C GLU A 290 30.42 -3.96 23.97
N TYR A 291 31.45 -4.19 24.77
CA TYR A 291 31.58 -3.80 26.18
C TYR A 291 31.45 -2.28 26.44
N GLU A 292 31.43 -1.44 25.41
CA GLU A 292 31.28 0.01 25.52
C GLU A 292 29.81 0.45 25.74
N ASP A 293 28.82 -0.30 25.24
CA ASP A 293 27.39 0.05 25.37
C ASP A 293 26.85 -0.11 26.82
N VAL A 294 27.55 -0.87 27.67
CA VAL A 294 27.10 -1.21 29.04
C VAL A 294 27.61 -0.21 30.08
N LYS A 295 28.69 0.53 29.79
CA LYS A 295 29.27 1.51 30.73
C LYS A 295 28.35 2.69 30.97
N ASP A 296 27.71 3.20 29.91
CA ASP A 296 26.80 4.35 30.01
C ASP A 296 25.50 4.02 30.79
N ILE A 297 25.19 2.73 31.01
CA ILE A 297 23.98 2.30 31.74
C ILE A 297 24.28 2.05 33.24
N LEU A 298 25.53 1.68 33.58
CA LEU A 298 25.92 1.41 34.96
C LEU A 298 26.50 2.63 35.68
N GLU A 299 26.98 3.65 34.96
CA GLU A 299 27.50 4.89 35.58
C GLU A 299 26.41 5.89 36.03
N GLU A 300 25.13 5.69 35.67
CA GLU A 300 24.01 6.52 36.19
C GLU A 300 23.39 6.01 37.51
N ASN A 301 23.74 4.81 37.98
CA ASN A 301 23.13 4.21 39.19
C ASN A 301 24.07 4.01 40.38
N ASP A 302 25.29 4.54 40.35
CA ASP A 302 26.15 4.56 41.52
C ASP A 302 27.02 5.83 41.52
N LEU A 303 26.62 6.84 42.30
CA LEU A 303 27.57 7.49 43.20
C LEU A 303 26.89 7.91 44.52
N PRO A 304 27.63 7.81 45.65
CA PRO A 304 27.09 7.83 47.01
C PRO A 304 27.11 9.22 47.67
N PHE A 305 26.40 9.26 48.80
CA PHE A 305 26.19 10.32 49.82
C PHE A 305 24.88 11.08 49.71
#